data_AF-A0A554PAP5-F1
#
_entry.id   AF-A0A554PAP5-F1
#
_cell.length_a   1.000
_cell.length_b   1.000
_cell.length_c   1.000
_cell.angle_alpha   90.00
_cell.angle_beta   90.00
_cell.angle_gamma   90.00
#
_symmetry.space_group_name_H-M   'P 1'
#
loop_
_entity.id
_entity.type
_entity.pdbx_description
1 polymer ?
#
loop_
_entity_poly.entity_id
_entity_poly.type
_entity_poly.pdbx_seq_one_letter_code
_entity_poly.pdbx_strand_id
1 'polypeptide(L)'
;MFEGYYGIAPVSSLEEMLTLLEYGDTAFDLVLINARLTLNVRFNLLAFCLDHPLIRQAFIYDVPEYRLARLGAQVKTRIVFSSMQLPEGVPIKQLIHKVDPPMLNEPAHKTVSHL
;
A
#
# COMPACT_ATOMS: atom_id res chain seq x y z
N MET A 1 4.22 16.32 -18.77
CA MET A 1 2.88 15.92 -18.29
C MET A 1 2.84 14.40 -18.32
N PHE A 2 3.08 13.73 -17.20
CA PHE A 2 2.77 12.30 -17.07
C PHE A 2 1.61 12.22 -16.07
N GLU A 3 0.38 12.18 -16.57
CA GLU A 3 -0.71 11.69 -15.73
C GLU A 3 -0.41 10.21 -15.48
N GLY A 4 0.06 9.89 -14.28
CA GLY A 4 0.23 8.51 -13.84
C GLY A 4 -1.15 7.87 -13.69
N TYR A 5 -1.59 7.15 -14.71
CA TYR A 5 -2.77 6.30 -14.62
C TYR A 5 -2.40 5.05 -13.83
N TYR A 6 -3.03 4.87 -12.67
CA TYR A 6 -2.87 3.69 -11.84
C TYR A 6 -4.07 2.76 -12.06
N GLY A 7 -3.80 1.51 -12.42
CA GLY A 7 -4.81 0.46 -12.41
C GLY A 7 -5.13 0.06 -10.97
N ILE A 8 -6.39 0.18 -10.59
CA ILE A 8 -6.86 -0.27 -9.28
C ILE A 8 -7.72 -1.52 -9.50
N ALA A 9 -7.31 -2.63 -8.88
CA ALA A 9 -8.07 -3.87 -8.85
C ALA A 9 -8.73 -4.02 -7.47
N PRO A 10 -10.01 -3.67 -7.30
CA PRO A 10 -10.70 -3.88 -6.03
C PRO A 10 -10.97 -5.37 -5.80
N VAL A 11 -10.84 -5.80 -4.56
CA VAL A 11 -11.12 -7.17 -4.11
C VAL A 11 -12.00 -7.13 -2.88
N SER A 12 -13.00 -8.03 -2.83
CA SER A 12 -13.99 -8.05 -1.74
C SER A 12 -13.66 -9.08 -0.67
N SER A 13 -12.81 -10.05 -1.00
CA SER A 13 -12.47 -11.16 -0.11
C SER A 13 -10.99 -11.55 -0.19
N LEU A 14 -10.52 -12.27 0.82
CA LEU A 14 -9.18 -12.86 0.81
C LEU A 14 -9.02 -13.84 -0.36
N GLU A 15 -10.03 -14.64 -0.68
CA GLU A 15 -9.99 -15.61 -1.77
C GLU A 15 -9.83 -14.94 -3.14
N GLU A 16 -10.52 -13.82 -3.39
CA GLU A 16 -10.34 -13.04 -4.61
C GLU A 16 -8.94 -12.44 -4.71
N MET A 17 -8.41 -11.91 -3.60
CA MET A 17 -7.05 -11.40 -3.54
C MET A 17 -6.01 -12.49 -3.87
N LEU A 18 -6.16 -13.68 -3.28
CA LEU A 18 -5.28 -14.82 -3.54
C LEU A 18 -5.37 -15.24 -5.01
N THR A 19 -6.58 -15.33 -5.56
CA THR A 19 -6.80 -15.68 -6.97
C THR A 19 -6.11 -14.67 -7.90
N LEU A 20 -6.26 -13.37 -7.66
CA LEU A 20 -5.60 -12.35 -8.49
C LEU A 20 -4.08 -12.39 -8.43
N LEU A 21 -3.53 -12.76 -7.28
CA LEU A 21 -2.10 -12.90 -7.11
C LEU A 21 -1.55 -14.20 -7.71
N GLU A 22 -2.38 -15.24 -7.79
CA GLU A 22 -2.01 -16.53 -8.38
C GLU A 22 -2.04 -16.50 -9.92
N TYR A 23 -3.00 -15.78 -10.51
CA TYR A 23 -3.17 -15.67 -11.96
C TYR A 23 -2.61 -14.37 -12.58
N GLY A 24 -2.09 -13.46 -11.76
CA GLY A 24 -1.54 -12.19 -12.22
C GLY A 24 -0.18 -12.37 -12.91
N ASP A 25 -0.04 -11.89 -14.13
CA ASP A 25 1.26 -11.86 -14.83
C ASP A 25 2.11 -10.63 -14.43
N THR A 26 1.46 -9.62 -13.82
CA THR A 26 2.06 -8.34 -13.47
C THR A 26 2.20 -8.17 -11.96
N ALA A 27 3.36 -7.68 -11.51
CA ALA A 27 3.58 -7.32 -10.11
C ALA A 27 2.72 -6.11 -9.70
N PHE A 28 2.16 -6.17 -8.50
CA PHE A 28 1.48 -5.06 -7.84
C PHE A 28 2.51 -4.18 -7.14
N ASP A 29 2.57 -2.90 -7.54
CA ASP A 29 3.42 -1.92 -6.89
C ASP A 29 2.98 -1.64 -5.45
N LEU A 30 1.67 -1.64 -5.20
CA LEU A 30 1.07 -1.44 -3.88
C LEU A 30 -0.17 -2.31 -3.71
N VAL A 31 -0.22 -3.07 -2.61
CA VAL A 31 -1.41 -3.80 -2.17
C VAL A 31 -1.93 -3.23 -0.86
N LEU A 32 -3.18 -2.78 -0.85
CA LEU A 32 -3.87 -2.24 0.33
C LEU A 32 -4.75 -3.33 0.93
N ILE A 33 -4.52 -3.66 2.20
CA ILE A 33 -5.20 -4.79 2.84
C ILE A 33 -5.76 -4.38 4.20
N ASN A 34 -7.05 -4.63 4.40
CA ASN A 34 -7.65 -4.51 5.72
C ASN A 34 -7.23 -5.72 6.58
N ALA A 35 -6.61 -5.48 7.74
CA ALA A 35 -6.20 -6.55 8.65
C ALA A 35 -7.37 -7.46 9.08
N ARG A 36 -8.60 -6.92 9.10
CA ARG A 36 -9.82 -7.67 9.44
C ARG A 36 -10.17 -8.78 8.47
N LEU A 37 -9.73 -8.70 7.21
CA LEU A 37 -9.95 -9.75 6.21
C LEU A 37 -9.38 -11.11 6.64
N THR A 38 -8.39 -11.09 7.53
CA THR A 38 -7.69 -12.30 8.00
C THR A 38 -8.02 -12.65 9.46
N LEU A 39 -8.91 -11.92 10.14
CA LEU A 39 -9.22 -12.20 11.56
C LEU A 39 -9.90 -13.56 11.77
N ASN A 40 -10.70 -14.01 10.80
CA ASN A 40 -11.46 -15.25 10.91
C ASN A 40 -10.76 -16.44 10.25
N VAL A 41 -9.58 -16.23 9.65
CA VAL A 41 -8.83 -17.24 8.92
C VAL A 41 -7.44 -17.36 9.56
N ARG A 42 -6.93 -18.58 9.74
CA ARG A 42 -5.53 -18.79 10.17
C ARG A 42 -4.57 -18.49 9.02
N PHE A 43 -4.55 -17.25 8.54
CA PHE A 43 -3.72 -16.80 7.44
C PHE A 43 -2.66 -15.82 7.94
N ASN A 44 -1.38 -16.14 7.68
CA ASN A 44 -0.30 -15.23 8.02
C ASN A 44 -0.06 -14.23 6.88
N LEU A 45 -0.83 -13.14 6.92
CA LEU A 45 -0.77 -12.08 5.91
C LEU A 45 0.63 -11.50 5.71
N LEU A 46 1.39 -11.33 6.80
CA LEU A 46 2.76 -10.81 6.73
C LEU A 46 3.68 -11.77 5.98
N ALA A 47 3.65 -13.06 6.32
CA ALA A 47 4.49 -14.05 5.66
C ALA A 47 4.14 -14.13 4.17
N PHE A 48 2.85 -14.13 3.84
CA PHE A 48 2.38 -14.13 2.46
C PHE A 48 2.88 -12.91 1.67
N CYS A 49 2.72 -11.69 2.19
CA CYS A 49 3.16 -10.49 1.48
C CYS A 49 4.69 -10.40 1.32
N LEU A 50 5.46 -10.97 2.24
CA LEU A 50 6.92 -11.01 2.13
C LEU A 50 7.38 -12.03 1.08
N ASP A 51 6.77 -13.20 1.07
CA ASP A 51 7.15 -14.32 0.21
C ASP A 51 6.63 -14.13 -1.24
N HIS A 52 5.52 -13.42 -1.42
CA HIS A 52 4.92 -13.28 -2.74
C HIS A 52 5.77 -12.38 -3.67
N PRO A 53 6.24 -12.90 -4.81
CA PRO A 53 7.12 -12.15 -5.72
C PRO A 53 6.40 -10.96 -6.35
N LEU A 54 5.09 -11.10 -6.62
CA LEU A 54 4.28 -10.05 -7.24
C LEU A 54 3.95 -8.86 -6.32
N ILE A 55 4.16 -8.91 -5.00
CA ILE A 55 3.68 -7.85 -4.09
C ILE A 55 4.82 -6.90 -3.73
N ARG A 56 5.14 -5.88 -4.54
CA ARG A 56 6.29 -5.00 -4.29
C ARG A 56 6.19 -4.22 -2.98
N GLN A 57 5.03 -3.71 -2.63
CA GLN A 57 4.77 -3.10 -1.33
C GLN A 57 3.38 -3.49 -0.82
N ALA A 58 3.24 -3.64 0.49
CA ALA A 58 1.95 -3.90 1.12
C ALA A 58 1.66 -2.90 2.23
N PHE A 59 0.45 -2.35 2.24
CA PHE A 59 -0.06 -1.47 3.29
C PHE A 59 -1.22 -2.14 4.00
N ILE A 60 -0.99 -2.55 5.25
CA ILE A 60 -1.98 -3.26 6.06
C ILE A 60 -2.57 -2.28 7.07
N TYR A 61 -3.86 -1.97 6.93
CA TYR A 61 -4.57 -0.98 7.76
C TYR A 61 -5.59 -1.63 8.69
N ASP A 62 -6.14 -0.86 9.65
CA ASP A 62 -7.03 -1.33 10.71
C ASP A 62 -6.41 -2.46 11.56
N VAL A 63 -5.08 -2.37 11.75
CA VAL A 63 -4.32 -3.31 12.59
C VAL A 63 -4.47 -2.88 14.05
N PRO A 64 -4.89 -3.77 14.97
CA PRO A 64 -4.97 -3.43 16.38
C PRO A 64 -3.62 -2.98 16.96
N GLU A 65 -3.64 -1.96 17.83
CA GLU A 65 -2.41 -1.33 18.36
C GLU A 65 -1.48 -2.31 19.09
N TYR A 66 -2.05 -3.27 19.83
CA TYR A 66 -1.28 -4.33 20.49
C TYR A 66 -0.52 -5.24 19.51
N ARG A 67 -1.01 -5.37 18.26
CA ARG A 67 -0.30 -6.07 17.18
C ARG A 67 0.73 -5.16 16.52
N LEU A 68 0.43 -3.87 16.35
CA LEU A 68 1.38 -2.90 15.78
C LEU A 68 2.67 -2.81 16.59
N ALA A 69 2.59 -2.74 17.92
CA ALA A 69 3.77 -2.70 18.78
C ALA A 69 4.67 -3.94 18.57
N ARG A 70 4.07 -5.10 18.28
CA ARG A 70 4.79 -6.36 18.01
C ARG A 70 5.36 -6.42 16.59
N LEU A 71 4.64 -5.87 15.61
CA LEU A 71 5.00 -5.90 14.19
C LEU A 71 5.98 -4.79 13.79
N GLY A 72 5.92 -3.63 14.44
CA GLY A 72 6.82 -2.49 14.19
C GLY A 72 8.29 -2.82 14.51
N ALA A 73 8.54 -3.80 15.37
CA ALA A 73 9.88 -4.32 15.61
C ALA A 73 10.38 -5.31 14.53
N GLN A 74 9.47 -5.93 13.76
CA GLN A 74 9.78 -7.03 12.84
C GLN A 74 9.91 -6.61 11.37
N VAL A 75 9.37 -5.46 10.98
CA VAL A 75 9.19 -5.14 9.56
C VAL A 75 10.08 -4.01 9.11
N LYS A 76 10.99 -4.33 8.20
CA LYS A 76 11.81 -3.37 7.46
C LYS A 76 11.41 -3.39 5.98
N THR A 77 11.26 -2.18 5.44
CA THR A 77 11.28 -1.76 4.03
C THR A 77 10.12 -2.12 3.08
N ARG A 78 9.45 -3.28 3.16
CA ARG A 78 8.43 -3.67 2.13
C ARG A 78 6.97 -3.59 2.59
N ILE A 79 6.73 -3.74 3.90
CA ILE A 79 5.38 -3.78 4.46
C ILE A 79 5.20 -2.63 5.45
N VAL A 80 4.08 -1.92 5.36
CA VAL A 80 3.71 -0.83 6.26
C VAL A 80 2.43 -1.20 6.99
N PHE A 81 2.41 -0.99 8.30
CA PHE A 81 1.23 -1.22 9.13
C PHE A 81 0.67 0.09 9.65
N SER A 82 -0.66 0.15 9.76
CA SER A 82 -1.38 1.31 10.29
C SER A 82 -2.56 0.86 11.15
N SER A 83 -2.77 1.54 12.29
CA SER A 83 -4.00 1.40 13.09
C SER A 83 -5.18 2.18 12.50
N MET A 84 -4.91 3.02 11.49
CA MET A 84 -5.93 3.87 10.89
C MET A 84 -7.03 3.00 10.28
N GLN A 85 -8.24 3.12 10.83
CA GLN A 85 -9.44 2.72 10.14
C GLN A 85 -9.62 3.69 8.98
N LEU A 86 -9.63 3.17 7.75
CA LEU A 86 -10.01 3.99 6.62
C LEU A 86 -11.47 4.41 6.85
N PRO A 87 -11.78 5.72 6.90
CA PRO A 87 -13.16 6.16 6.80
C PRO A 87 -13.72 5.62 5.49
N GLU A 88 -14.83 4.89 5.55
CA GLU A 88 -15.60 4.49 4.38
C GLU A 88 -15.77 5.72 3.47
N GLY A 89 -15.14 5.71 2.30
CA GLY A 89 -15.19 6.81 1.34
C GLY A 89 -13.95 7.69 1.22
N VAL A 90 -12.83 7.43 1.91
CA VAL A 90 -11.55 8.09 1.54
C VAL A 90 -11.12 7.62 0.15
N PRO A 91 -10.93 8.54 -0.82
CA PRO A 91 -10.43 8.15 -2.13
C PRO A 91 -9.04 7.56 -1.98
N ILE A 92 -8.83 6.35 -2.52
CA ILE A 92 -7.54 5.63 -2.56
C ILE A 92 -6.38 6.57 -2.99
N LYS A 93 -6.68 7.62 -3.78
CA LYS A 93 -5.76 8.71 -4.13
C LYS A 93 -5.01 9.32 -2.93
N GLN A 94 -5.63 9.51 -1.77
CA GLN A 94 -4.92 10.07 -0.60
C GLN A 94 -3.95 9.09 0.06
N LEU A 95 -4.16 7.77 -0.09
CA LEU A 95 -3.21 6.76 0.36
C LEU A 95 -2.03 6.63 -0.60
N ILE A 96 -2.28 6.75 -1.90
CA ILE A 96 -1.21 6.78 -2.91
C ILE A 96 -0.22 7.90 -2.61
N HIS A 97 -0.68 9.11 -2.27
CA HIS A 97 0.20 10.21 -1.87
C HIS A 97 1.06 9.94 -0.61
N LYS A 98 0.66 8.99 0.22
CA LYS A 98 1.40 8.62 1.45
C LYS A 98 2.42 7.50 1.20
N VAL A 99 2.19 6.68 0.18
CA VAL A 99 3.08 5.58 -0.21
C VAL A 99 4.07 6.01 -1.31
N ASP A 100 3.63 6.86 -2.23
CA ASP A 100 4.43 7.51 -3.26
C ASP A 100 4.29 9.05 -3.13
N PRO A 101 5.18 9.71 -2.38
CA PRO A 101 5.16 11.16 -2.30
C PRO A 101 5.54 11.72 -3.68
N PRO A 102 4.78 12.68 -4.23
CA PRO A 102 5.14 13.30 -5.50
C PRO A 102 6.53 13.90 -5.34
N MET A 103 7.49 13.42 -6.13
CA MET A 103 8.84 13.99 -6.19
C MET A 103 8.71 15.50 -6.37
N LEU A 104 9.08 16.24 -5.33
CA LEU A 104 9.13 17.69 -5.31
C LEU A 104 10.15 18.12 -6.37
N ASN A 105 9.69 18.36 -7.59
CA ASN A 105 10.51 19.01 -8.61
C ASN A 105 10.77 20.44 -8.12
N GLU A 106 11.99 20.66 -7.63
CA GLU A 106 12.51 21.98 -7.31
C GLU A 106 12.38 22.91 -8.53
N PRO A 107 11.72 24.08 -8.44
CA PRO A 107 11.79 25.07 -9.49
C PRO A 107 13.15 25.76 -9.43
N ALA A 108 14.13 25.20 -10.14
CA ALA A 108 15.26 25.98 -10.59
C ALA A 108 14.79 27.00 -11.63
N HIS A 109 15.35 28.22 -11.52
CA HIS A 109 15.29 29.32 -12.49
C HIS A 109 14.06 30.26 -12.42
N LYS A 110 14.26 31.44 -11.82
CA LYS A 110 14.61 32.67 -12.56
C LYS A 110 14.81 33.85 -11.60
N THR A 111 16.06 34.30 -11.45
CA THR A 111 16.34 35.71 -11.22
C THR A 111 17.43 36.10 -12.20
N VAL A 112 17.00 36.45 -13.42
CA VAL A 112 17.82 37.29 -14.29
C VAL A 112 17.29 38.70 -14.09
N SER A 113 17.99 39.47 -13.27
CA SER A 113 17.86 40.92 -13.26
C SER A 113 18.45 41.46 -14.56
N HIS A 114 17.65 42.12 -15.38
CA HIS A 114 18.15 43.17 -16.25
C HIS A 114 17.03 44.16 -16.58
N LEU A 115 17.40 45.44 -16.38
CA LEU A 115 16.73 46.72 -16.67
C LEU A 115 15.80 47.25 -15.58
#